data_AF-A0A7D9IED2-F1
#
_entry.id   AF-A0A7D9IED2-F1
#
_cell.length_a   1.000
_cell.length_b   1.000
_cell.length_c   1.000
_cell.angle_alpha   90.00
_cell.angle_beta   90.00
_cell.angle_gamma   90.00
#
_symmetry.space_group_name_H-M   'P 1'
#
loop_
_entity.id
_entity.type
_entity.pdbx_description
1 polymer ?
#
loop_
_entity_poly.entity_id
_entity_poly.type
_entity_poly.pdbx_seq_one_letter_code
_entity_poly.pdbx_strand_id
1 'polypeptide(L)'
;MSASQETCPFCEKEFGSEETVVIGKKGADGINNASDKRGDNIIVAPKTRVHKSCRANYINQNYIDSHKKTNQLECTPSVVKRSARVSVGPYDSSTDCLYCGNKIVKFEFGVKNDDYGCVKTDCFADTILSICKTRADEWAFTIQGRVQYYGGDLHAADCLYHRSCDINFRTLRDIPKQHRVGPSENKRSRKLGRPSDTDQEEAFFRMCAFFEDNDEEQLSITDLANKMEEYLHE
;
A
#
# COMPACT_ATOMS: atom_id res chain seq x y z
N MET A 1 8.36 -20.04 50.87
CA MET A 1 8.83 -18.70 50.51
C MET A 1 8.60 -18.54 49.01
N SER A 2 7.55 -17.82 48.62
CA SER A 2 7.08 -17.81 47.22
C SER A 2 7.65 -16.59 46.51
N ALA A 3 8.49 -16.85 45.50
CA ALA A 3 9.11 -15.84 44.66
C ALA A 3 8.02 -14.95 44.02
N SER A 4 8.12 -13.66 44.27
CA SER A 4 7.36 -12.63 43.56
C SER A 4 7.70 -12.75 42.08
N GLN A 5 6.74 -13.15 41.25
CA GLN A 5 6.91 -13.13 39.79
C GLN A 5 7.05 -11.66 39.36
N GLU A 6 8.26 -11.23 39.00
CA GLU A 6 8.57 -9.87 38.52
C GLU A 6 8.39 -9.72 37.00
N THR A 7 8.01 -10.80 36.33
CA THR A 7 7.76 -10.87 34.88
C THR A 7 6.33 -11.29 34.56
N CYS A 8 5.84 -10.83 33.41
CA CYS A 8 4.49 -11.14 32.93
C CYS A 8 4.45 -12.55 32.31
N PRO A 9 3.53 -13.44 32.73
CA PRO A 9 3.45 -14.83 32.25
C PRO A 9 3.02 -15.00 30.79
N PHE A 10 2.59 -13.92 30.12
CA PHE A 10 2.16 -13.97 28.72
C PHE A 10 3.20 -13.45 27.73
N CYS A 11 4.10 -12.59 28.18
CA CYS A 11 5.09 -11.95 27.30
C CYS A 11 6.51 -12.01 27.86
N GLU A 12 6.70 -12.63 29.03
CA GLU A 12 7.97 -12.86 29.73
C GLU A 12 8.79 -11.59 30.03
N LYS A 13 8.21 -10.41 29.81
CA LYS A 13 8.81 -9.09 30.07
C LYS A 13 8.60 -8.66 31.51
N GLU A 14 9.56 -7.91 32.04
CA GLU A 14 9.50 -7.26 33.35
C GLU A 14 8.40 -6.18 33.40
N PHE A 15 7.84 -5.99 34.59
CA PHE A 15 6.85 -4.94 34.86
C PHE A 15 7.54 -3.56 34.97
N GLY A 16 7.95 -3.00 33.84
CA GLY A 16 8.53 -1.66 33.74
C GLY A 16 7.49 -0.54 33.92
N SER A 17 7.40 0.37 32.95
CA SER A 17 6.46 1.51 32.95
C SER A 17 5.06 1.20 32.42
N GLU A 18 4.78 -0.05 32.03
CA GLU A 18 3.50 -0.45 31.45
C GLU A 18 2.40 -0.66 32.50
N GLU A 19 1.14 -0.37 32.15
CA GLU A 19 -0.01 -0.58 33.06
C GLU A 19 -0.17 -2.06 33.45
N THR A 20 0.04 -2.35 34.73
CA THR A 20 -0.14 -3.70 35.30
C THR A 20 -1.45 -3.83 36.06
N VAL A 21 -2.00 -5.05 36.08
CA VAL A 21 -3.21 -5.40 36.82
C VAL A 21 -2.95 -6.67 37.63
N VAL A 22 -3.40 -6.66 38.88
CA VAL A 22 -3.40 -7.84 39.75
C VAL A 22 -4.69 -8.63 39.51
N ILE A 23 -4.56 -9.90 39.16
CA ILE A 23 -5.67 -10.75 38.79
C ILE A 23 -6.39 -11.29 40.03
N GLY A 24 -7.69 -11.01 40.16
CA GLY A 24 -8.54 -11.63 41.17
C GLY A 24 -8.98 -13.06 40.79
N LYS A 25 -9.64 -13.79 41.70
CA LYS A 25 -10.09 -15.19 41.50
C LYS A 25 -10.83 -15.40 40.17
N LYS A 26 -11.86 -14.59 39.88
CA LYS A 26 -12.61 -14.64 38.61
C LYS A 26 -11.74 -14.37 37.37
N GLY A 27 -10.70 -13.54 37.51
CA GLY A 27 -9.79 -13.24 36.42
C GLY A 27 -8.83 -14.38 36.13
N ALA A 28 -8.39 -15.11 37.16
CA ALA A 28 -7.55 -16.30 37.02
C ALA A 28 -8.35 -17.43 36.34
N ASP A 29 -9.59 -17.65 36.77
CA ASP A 29 -10.49 -18.62 36.15
C ASP A 29 -10.73 -18.34 34.66
N GLY A 30 -10.91 -17.06 34.30
CA GLY A 30 -11.09 -16.65 32.90
C GLY A 30 -9.83 -16.83 32.03
N ILE A 31 -8.66 -16.61 32.59
CA ILE A 31 -7.37 -16.83 31.91
C ILE A 31 -7.11 -18.32 31.71
N ASN A 32 -7.32 -19.14 32.75
CA ASN A 32 -7.10 -20.58 32.67
C ASN A 32 -8.05 -21.23 31.65
N ASN A 33 -9.32 -20.82 31.62
CA ASN A 33 -10.28 -21.25 30.60
C ASN A 33 -9.88 -20.78 29.17
N ALA A 34 -9.31 -19.57 29.04
CA ALA A 34 -8.76 -19.12 27.76
C ALA A 34 -7.54 -19.96 27.33
N SER A 35 -6.69 -20.38 28.28
CA SER A 35 -5.57 -21.29 28.04
C SER A 35 -6.03 -22.67 27.59
N ASP A 36 -7.00 -23.25 28.27
CA ASP A 36 -7.62 -24.53 27.90
C ASP A 36 -8.24 -24.47 26.49
N LYS A 37 -8.88 -23.35 26.16
CA LYS A 37 -9.42 -23.14 24.81
C LYS A 37 -8.31 -23.00 23.77
N ARG A 38 -7.18 -22.36 24.08
CA ARG A 38 -6.07 -22.18 23.13
C ARG A 38 -5.22 -23.46 22.96
N GLY A 39 -5.25 -24.35 23.94
CA GLY A 39 -4.35 -25.51 24.03
C GLY A 39 -2.99 -25.16 24.63
N ASP A 40 -2.90 -24.03 25.34
CA ASP A 40 -1.67 -23.56 25.98
C ASP A 40 -1.59 -24.09 27.43
N ASN A 41 -0.38 -24.38 27.93
CA ASN A 41 -0.16 -24.86 29.30
C ASN A 41 0.04 -23.74 30.33
N ILE A 42 -0.60 -22.58 30.14
CA ILE A 42 -0.45 -21.41 31.03
C ILE A 42 -1.49 -21.49 32.15
N ILE A 43 -1.03 -21.74 33.37
CA ILE A 43 -1.87 -21.76 34.57
C ILE A 43 -1.52 -20.55 35.44
N VAL A 44 -2.49 -19.67 35.67
CA VAL A 44 -2.33 -18.45 36.48
C VAL A 44 -3.10 -18.58 37.80
N ALA A 45 -2.46 -18.20 38.90
CA ALA A 45 -3.04 -18.19 40.23
C ALA A 45 -3.70 -16.82 40.56
N PRO A 46 -4.68 -16.77 41.47
CA PRO A 46 -5.19 -15.49 41.96
C PRO A 46 -4.06 -14.71 42.65
N LYS A 47 -4.07 -13.39 42.47
CA LYS A 47 -3.04 -12.41 42.87
C LYS A 47 -1.79 -12.34 41.99
N THR A 48 -1.74 -13.02 40.85
CA THR A 48 -0.68 -12.82 39.86
C THR A 48 -0.81 -11.46 39.18
N ARG A 49 0.33 -10.79 38.96
CA ARG A 49 0.43 -9.52 38.24
C ARG A 49 0.65 -9.77 36.75
N VAL A 50 -0.06 -9.06 35.89
CA VAL A 50 0.05 -9.18 34.43
C VAL A 50 -0.12 -7.80 33.78
N HIS A 51 0.41 -7.60 32.57
CA HIS A 51 0.08 -6.38 31.81
C HIS A 51 -1.39 -6.36 31.40
N LYS A 52 -2.02 -5.18 31.48
CA LYS A 52 -3.43 -4.98 31.12
C LYS A 52 -3.69 -5.33 29.65
N SER A 53 -2.76 -4.95 28.77
CA SER A 53 -2.76 -5.25 27.33
C SER A 53 -2.64 -6.75 27.07
N CYS A 54 -1.68 -7.43 27.70
CA CYS A 54 -1.49 -8.87 27.59
C CYS A 54 -2.75 -9.63 28.01
N ARG A 55 -3.35 -9.26 29.16
CA ARG A 55 -4.61 -9.87 29.62
C ARG A 55 -5.72 -9.67 28.59
N ALA A 56 -5.93 -8.44 28.12
CA ALA A 56 -7.00 -8.11 27.19
C ALA A 56 -6.87 -8.89 25.87
N ASN A 57 -5.66 -9.01 25.33
CA ASN A 57 -5.40 -9.75 24.10
C ASN A 57 -5.53 -11.27 24.29
N TYR A 58 -5.07 -11.79 25.43
CA TYR A 58 -5.08 -13.23 25.72
C TYR A 58 -6.51 -13.78 25.87
N ILE A 59 -7.39 -13.06 26.56
CA ILE A 59 -8.78 -13.50 26.79
C ILE A 59 -9.72 -13.17 25.63
N ASN A 60 -9.27 -12.43 24.62
CA ASN A 60 -10.13 -11.99 23.51
C ASN A 60 -10.46 -13.17 22.59
N GLN A 61 -11.76 -13.38 22.39
CA GLN A 61 -12.32 -14.50 21.64
C GLN A 61 -11.81 -14.58 20.19
N ASN A 62 -11.65 -13.43 19.51
CA ASN A 62 -11.16 -13.40 18.13
C ASN A 62 -9.72 -13.93 18.02
N TYR A 63 -8.88 -13.63 19.02
CA TYR A 63 -7.50 -14.12 19.06
C TYR A 63 -7.43 -15.60 19.48
N ILE A 64 -8.32 -16.05 20.37
CA ILE A 64 -8.46 -17.47 20.74
C ILE A 64 -8.85 -18.30 19.51
N ASP A 65 -9.86 -17.86 18.75
CA ASP A 65 -10.37 -18.59 17.58
C ASP A 65 -9.36 -18.60 16.43
N SER A 66 -8.56 -17.54 16.29
CA SER A 66 -7.44 -17.49 15.34
C SER A 66 -6.33 -18.48 15.72
N HIS A 67 -5.96 -18.57 17.01
CA HIS A 67 -4.94 -19.49 17.49
C HIS A 67 -5.32 -20.97 17.29
N LYS A 68 -6.61 -21.29 17.49
CA LYS A 68 -7.16 -22.63 17.20
C LYS A 68 -7.04 -23.02 15.71
N LYS A 69 -7.24 -22.07 14.80
CA LYS A 69 -7.11 -22.32 13.35
C LYS A 69 -5.65 -22.58 12.96
N THR A 70 -4.69 -21.91 13.60
CA THR A 70 -3.25 -22.12 13.35
C THR A 70 -2.79 -23.48 13.89
N ASN A 71 -3.15 -23.85 15.13
CA ASN A 71 -2.73 -25.11 15.75
C ASN A 71 -3.34 -26.38 15.12
N GLN A 72 -4.52 -26.29 14.48
CA GLN A 72 -5.10 -27.45 13.76
C GLN A 72 -4.37 -27.83 12.46
N LEU A 73 -3.41 -27.02 11.99
CA LEU A 73 -2.64 -27.29 10.77
C LEU A 73 -1.40 -28.17 11.02
N GLU A 74 -1.01 -28.44 12.27
CA GLU A 74 0.29 -29.06 12.59
C GLU A 74 0.29 -30.60 12.72
N CYS A 75 -0.79 -31.32 12.40
CA CYS A 75 -0.83 -32.78 12.61
C CYS A 75 -1.52 -33.64 11.53
N THR A 76 -1.39 -33.31 10.24
CA THR A 76 -1.74 -34.27 9.18
C THR A 76 -0.65 -34.36 8.11
N PRO A 77 -0.20 -35.57 7.71
CA PRO A 77 0.68 -35.72 6.55
C PRO A 77 -0.08 -35.27 5.31
N SER A 78 0.40 -34.17 4.73
CA SER A 78 0.29 -33.73 3.33
C SER A 78 -0.73 -34.47 2.45
N VAL A 79 -2.01 -34.40 2.79
CA VAL A 79 -3.03 -34.45 1.74
C VAL A 79 -2.94 -33.10 1.07
N VAL A 80 -2.38 -33.10 -0.15
CA VAL A 80 -2.42 -32.00 -1.11
C VAL A 80 -3.89 -31.65 -1.33
N LYS A 81 -4.46 -30.86 -0.41
CA LYS A 81 -5.65 -30.09 -0.69
C LYS A 81 -5.22 -29.19 -1.84
N ARG A 82 -5.91 -29.30 -2.96
CA ARG A 82 -5.86 -28.29 -4.02
C ARG A 82 -6.39 -27.00 -3.39
N SER A 83 -5.53 -26.35 -2.63
CA SER A 83 -5.81 -25.12 -1.91
C SER A 83 -5.75 -24.01 -2.94
N ALA A 84 -6.69 -23.08 -2.85
CA ALA A 84 -6.61 -21.79 -3.54
C ALA A 84 -5.18 -21.27 -3.46
N ARG A 85 -4.68 -20.75 -4.59
CA ARG A 85 -3.26 -20.47 -4.89
C ARG A 85 -2.64 -19.55 -3.84
N VAL A 86 -2.20 -20.12 -2.72
CA VAL A 86 -1.40 -19.42 -1.72
C VAL A 86 -0.08 -19.09 -2.40
N SER A 87 0.26 -17.81 -2.47
CA SER A 87 1.54 -17.31 -2.97
C SER A 87 2.66 -17.81 -2.08
N VAL A 88 3.34 -18.89 -2.47
CA VAL A 88 4.60 -19.33 -1.86
C VAL A 88 5.80 -18.56 -2.48
N GLY A 89 5.57 -17.34 -2.97
CA GLY A 89 6.54 -16.51 -3.67
C GLY A 89 6.73 -15.12 -3.04
N PRO A 90 7.70 -14.33 -3.50
CA PRO A 90 7.99 -12.98 -2.96
C PRO A 90 6.91 -11.93 -3.25
N TYR A 91 5.80 -12.32 -3.90
CA TYR A 91 4.69 -11.46 -4.27
C TYR A 91 3.40 -11.98 -3.64
N ASP A 92 2.69 -11.12 -2.91
CA ASP A 92 1.38 -11.38 -2.33
C ASP A 92 0.33 -10.46 -2.94
N SER A 93 -0.64 -11.03 -3.67
CA SER A 93 -1.70 -10.27 -4.35
C SER A 93 -2.55 -9.39 -3.44
N SER A 94 -2.66 -9.75 -2.16
CA SER A 94 -3.53 -9.09 -1.18
C SER A 94 -2.87 -7.90 -0.48
N THR A 95 -1.54 -7.78 -0.59
CA THR A 95 -0.74 -6.73 0.08
C THR A 95 0.18 -5.97 -0.87
N ASP A 96 0.67 -6.61 -1.94
CA ASP A 96 1.58 -6.04 -2.91
C ASP A 96 0.88 -5.58 -4.18
N CYS A 97 1.34 -4.45 -4.72
CA CYS A 97 0.84 -3.91 -5.97
C CYS A 97 1.18 -4.81 -7.15
N LEU A 98 0.17 -5.18 -7.95
CA LEU A 98 0.29 -5.99 -9.16
C LEU A 98 1.35 -5.46 -10.15
N TYR A 99 1.52 -4.14 -10.22
CA TYR A 99 2.42 -3.50 -11.16
C TYR A 99 3.86 -3.40 -10.64
N CYS A 100 4.09 -2.71 -9.53
CA CYS A 100 5.45 -2.46 -9.03
C CYS A 100 5.97 -3.56 -8.10
N GLY A 101 5.10 -4.39 -7.54
CA GLY A 101 5.45 -5.44 -6.57
C GLY A 101 5.74 -4.93 -5.16
N ASN A 102 5.57 -3.63 -4.90
CA ASN A 102 5.76 -3.08 -3.55
C ASN A 102 4.47 -3.18 -2.74
N LYS A 103 4.63 -3.32 -1.43
CA LYS A 103 3.54 -3.25 -0.46
C LYS A 103 2.75 -1.96 -0.58
N ILE A 104 1.43 -2.08 -0.47
CA ILE A 104 0.50 -0.96 -0.42
C ILE A 104 0.27 -0.56 1.04
N VAL A 105 0.55 0.70 1.35
CA VAL A 105 0.33 1.25 2.70
C VAL A 105 -1.13 1.68 2.84
N LYS A 106 -1.95 0.83 3.49
CA LYS A 106 -3.41 1.04 3.63
C LYS A 106 -3.78 2.07 4.69
N PHE A 107 -3.08 2.08 5.83
CA PHE A 107 -3.26 3.06 6.91
C PHE A 107 -2.10 3.00 7.91
N GLU A 108 -1.30 4.07 8.00
CA GLU A 108 -0.28 4.23 9.04
C GLU A 108 -0.34 5.63 9.64
N PHE A 109 -0.27 5.74 10.97
CA PHE A 109 -0.24 7.03 11.66
C PHE A 109 0.96 7.86 11.20
N GLY A 110 0.70 9.02 10.60
CA GLY A 110 1.74 9.98 10.19
C GLY A 110 2.32 9.77 8.78
N VAL A 111 1.88 8.74 8.03
CA VAL A 111 2.31 8.49 6.65
C VAL A 111 1.16 8.79 5.69
N LYS A 112 1.43 9.39 4.53
CA LYS A 112 0.42 9.54 3.48
C LYS A 112 0.05 8.16 2.95
N ASN A 113 -1.23 7.79 3.07
CA ASN A 113 -1.73 6.55 2.50
C ASN A 113 -1.48 6.50 1.00
N ASP A 114 -1.18 5.30 0.51
CA ASP A 114 -1.11 5.07 -0.92
C ASP A 114 -2.50 5.21 -1.55
N ASP A 115 -2.58 5.83 -2.72
CA ASP A 115 -3.78 5.78 -3.55
C ASP A 115 -3.82 4.46 -4.31
N TYR A 116 -4.68 3.53 -3.86
CA TYR A 116 -4.76 2.17 -4.39
C TYR A 116 -6.18 1.80 -4.86
N GLY A 117 -6.22 0.79 -5.73
CA GLY A 117 -7.43 0.11 -6.18
C GLY A 117 -7.33 -1.39 -5.98
N CYS A 118 -8.49 -2.06 -6.06
CA CYS A 118 -8.60 -3.51 -6.15
C CYS A 118 -9.16 -3.88 -7.52
N VAL A 119 -8.75 -5.03 -8.04
CA VAL A 119 -9.32 -5.57 -9.28
C VAL A 119 -10.76 -6.03 -9.00
N LYS A 120 -11.70 -5.51 -9.78
CA LYS A 120 -13.15 -5.77 -9.60
C LYS A 120 -13.78 -6.59 -10.73
N THR A 121 -13.06 -6.80 -11.82
CA THR A 121 -13.62 -7.40 -13.04
C THR A 121 -12.66 -8.41 -13.62
N ASP A 122 -13.22 -9.47 -14.20
CA ASP A 122 -12.44 -10.59 -14.75
C ASP A 122 -11.72 -10.18 -16.04
N CYS A 123 -12.33 -9.29 -16.84
CA CYS A 123 -11.75 -8.74 -18.07
C CYS A 123 -10.61 -7.72 -17.83
N PHE A 124 -10.26 -7.43 -16.57
CA PHE A 124 -9.10 -6.61 -16.23
C PHE A 124 -7.79 -7.26 -16.71
N ALA A 125 -7.68 -8.59 -16.58
CA ALA A 125 -6.49 -9.33 -17.00
C ALA A 125 -6.24 -9.24 -18.51
N ASP A 126 -7.28 -9.38 -19.33
CA ASP A 126 -7.16 -9.29 -20.80
C ASP A 126 -6.62 -7.93 -21.23
N THR A 127 -7.08 -6.87 -20.57
CA THR A 127 -6.62 -5.51 -20.85
C THR A 127 -5.14 -5.36 -20.53
N ILE A 128 -4.69 -5.86 -19.37
CA ILE A 128 -3.28 -5.84 -18.98
C ILE A 128 -2.44 -6.66 -19.94
N LEU A 129 -2.87 -7.86 -20.30
CA LEU A 129 -2.14 -8.75 -21.20
C LEU A 129 -2.00 -8.15 -22.60
N SER A 130 -3.02 -7.42 -23.08
CA SER A 130 -2.93 -6.66 -24.33
C SER A 130 -1.83 -5.59 -24.27
N ILE A 131 -1.79 -4.81 -23.18
CA ILE A 131 -0.76 -3.78 -22.96
C ILE A 131 0.63 -4.41 -22.84
N CYS A 132 0.75 -5.58 -22.18
CA CYS A 132 2.01 -6.30 -22.07
C CYS A 132 2.58 -6.66 -23.45
N LYS A 133 1.73 -7.09 -24.38
CA LYS A 133 2.14 -7.38 -25.78
C LYS A 133 2.64 -6.14 -26.50
N THR A 134 2.01 -4.99 -26.28
CA THR A 134 2.42 -3.72 -26.90
C THR A 134 3.73 -3.19 -26.32
N ARG A 135 3.92 -3.28 -25.00
CA ARG A 135 5.11 -2.71 -24.32
C ARG A 135 6.35 -3.61 -24.46
N ALA A 136 6.17 -4.93 -24.37
CA ALA A 136 7.21 -5.94 -24.60
C ALA A 136 8.55 -5.72 -23.86
N ASP A 137 8.50 -5.21 -22.62
CA ASP A 137 9.68 -4.95 -21.79
C ASP A 137 9.72 -5.84 -20.54
N GLU A 138 10.78 -5.72 -19.72
CA GLU A 138 10.92 -6.52 -18.48
C GLU A 138 9.76 -6.31 -17.50
N TRP A 139 9.22 -5.09 -17.45
CA TRP A 139 8.10 -4.78 -16.57
C TRP A 139 6.81 -5.47 -17.04
N ALA A 140 6.52 -5.41 -18.34
CA ALA A 140 5.44 -6.16 -18.96
C ALA A 140 5.59 -7.68 -18.74
N PHE A 141 6.80 -8.22 -18.91
CA PHE A 141 7.08 -9.65 -18.69
C PHE A 141 6.80 -10.05 -17.23
N THR A 142 7.23 -9.23 -16.28
CA THR A 142 6.99 -9.45 -14.84
C THR A 142 5.49 -9.46 -14.52
N ILE A 143 4.75 -8.48 -15.02
CA ILE A 143 3.30 -8.37 -14.80
C ILE A 143 2.58 -9.55 -15.47
N GLN A 144 2.95 -9.90 -16.69
CA GLN A 144 2.40 -11.05 -17.40
C GLN A 144 2.58 -12.34 -16.59
N GLY A 145 3.76 -12.56 -15.99
CA GLY A 145 4.02 -13.68 -15.09
C GLY A 145 3.07 -13.69 -13.89
N ARG A 146 2.85 -12.53 -13.26
CA ARG A 146 1.88 -12.41 -12.14
C ARG A 146 0.46 -12.73 -12.58
N VAL A 147 0.01 -12.20 -13.72
CA VAL A 147 -1.34 -12.49 -14.25
C VAL A 147 -1.51 -13.98 -14.56
N GLN A 148 -0.51 -14.61 -15.16
CA GLN A 148 -0.53 -16.04 -15.48
C GLN A 148 -0.47 -16.94 -14.24
N TYR A 149 0.24 -16.52 -13.19
CA TYR A 149 0.25 -17.23 -11.90
C TYR A 149 -1.18 -17.35 -11.32
N TYR A 150 -1.95 -16.27 -11.39
CA TYR A 150 -3.37 -16.27 -11.03
C TYR A 150 -4.29 -16.69 -12.19
N GLY A 151 -3.74 -17.28 -13.27
CA GLY A 151 -4.52 -17.91 -14.34
C GLY A 151 -5.50 -16.94 -14.99
N GLY A 152 -5.18 -15.65 -14.99
CA GLY A 152 -6.04 -14.57 -15.46
C GLY A 152 -7.10 -14.09 -14.45
N ASP A 153 -7.35 -14.82 -13.37
CA ASP A 153 -8.38 -14.46 -12.39
C ASP A 153 -7.81 -13.59 -11.26
N LEU A 154 -7.55 -12.33 -11.62
CA LEU A 154 -7.02 -11.32 -10.71
C LEU A 154 -8.07 -10.83 -9.70
N HIS A 155 -9.36 -10.92 -10.05
CA HIS A 155 -10.44 -10.52 -9.16
C HIS A 155 -10.60 -11.51 -8.00
N ALA A 156 -10.62 -12.82 -8.28
CA ALA A 156 -10.70 -13.84 -7.22
C ALA A 156 -9.44 -13.92 -6.34
N ALA A 157 -8.31 -13.40 -6.83
CA ALA A 157 -7.07 -13.29 -6.08
C ALA A 157 -6.97 -12.02 -5.21
N ASP A 158 -8.04 -11.21 -5.16
CA ASP A 158 -8.09 -9.91 -4.46
C ASP A 158 -6.90 -8.99 -4.81
N CYS A 159 -6.45 -9.03 -6.08
CA CYS A 159 -5.28 -8.28 -6.50
C CYS A 159 -5.42 -6.78 -6.26
N LEU A 160 -4.40 -6.19 -5.64
CA LEU A 160 -4.32 -4.76 -5.39
C LEU A 160 -3.32 -4.07 -6.32
N TYR A 161 -3.49 -2.77 -6.51
CA TYR A 161 -2.56 -1.95 -7.27
C TYR A 161 -2.57 -0.48 -6.84
N HIS A 162 -1.42 0.20 -6.94
CA HIS A 162 -1.37 1.67 -6.89
C HIS A 162 -2.04 2.25 -8.14
N ARG A 163 -2.94 3.23 -7.98
CA ARG A 163 -3.61 3.88 -9.13
C ARG A 163 -2.60 4.56 -10.07
N SER A 164 -1.56 5.15 -9.50
CA SER A 164 -0.45 5.76 -10.26
C SER A 164 0.29 4.74 -11.14
N CYS A 165 0.46 3.51 -10.65
CA CYS A 165 1.12 2.45 -11.43
C CYS A 165 0.23 1.96 -12.57
N ASP A 166 -1.08 1.81 -12.34
CA ASP A 166 -2.05 1.44 -13.38
C ASP A 166 -2.09 2.46 -14.53
N ILE A 167 -2.20 3.75 -14.20
CA ILE A 167 -2.21 4.83 -15.19
C ILE A 167 -0.91 4.85 -15.99
N ASN A 168 0.24 4.77 -15.31
CA ASN A 168 1.54 4.79 -15.99
C ASN A 168 1.71 3.58 -16.92
N PHE A 169 1.36 2.39 -16.43
CA PHE A 169 1.45 1.17 -17.24
C PHE A 169 0.57 1.27 -18.50
N ARG A 170 -0.68 1.72 -18.36
CA ARG A 170 -1.61 1.92 -19.50
C ARG A 170 -1.15 2.99 -20.48
N THR A 171 -0.45 4.01 -20.00
CA THR A 171 0.09 5.11 -20.83
C THR A 171 1.51 4.85 -21.32
N LEU A 172 2.02 3.62 -21.16
CA LEU A 172 3.36 3.19 -21.57
C LEU A 172 4.51 3.97 -20.90
N ARG A 173 4.24 4.61 -19.75
CA ARG A 173 5.24 5.28 -18.91
C ARG A 173 5.73 4.33 -17.83
N ASP A 174 6.96 4.49 -17.36
CA ASP A 174 7.56 3.62 -16.33
C ASP A 174 6.91 3.71 -14.94
N ILE A 175 7.32 2.78 -14.06
CA ILE A 175 6.97 2.77 -12.64
C ILE A 175 7.23 4.16 -12.02
N PRO A 176 6.24 4.78 -11.34
CA PRO A 176 6.42 6.04 -10.64
C PRO A 176 7.62 5.99 -9.69
N LYS A 177 8.43 7.05 -9.66
CA LYS A 177 9.68 7.10 -8.87
C LYS A 177 9.49 6.72 -7.40
N GLN A 178 8.40 7.17 -6.79
CA GLN A 178 8.03 6.88 -5.40
C GLN A 178 7.74 5.38 -5.12
N HIS A 179 7.53 4.58 -6.17
CA HIS A 179 7.30 3.15 -6.10
C HIS A 179 8.43 2.35 -6.79
N ARG A 180 9.56 2.96 -7.15
CA ARG A 180 10.72 2.22 -7.68
C ARG A 180 11.52 1.62 -6.53
N VAL A 181 12.00 0.39 -6.70
CA VAL A 181 12.96 -0.23 -5.79
C VAL A 181 14.37 0.18 -6.22
N GLY A 182 15.01 1.06 -5.46
CA GLY A 182 16.36 1.59 -5.74
C GLY A 182 16.64 2.87 -4.97
N PRO A 183 17.91 3.30 -4.83
CA PRO A 183 18.24 4.53 -4.12
C PRO A 183 17.51 5.70 -4.78
N SER A 184 16.56 6.28 -4.04
CA SER A 184 15.79 7.43 -4.46
C SER A 184 16.74 8.60 -4.68
N GLU A 185 17.13 8.88 -5.92
CA GLU A 185 17.49 10.25 -6.27
C GLU A 185 16.23 11.08 -6.11
N ASN A 186 16.09 11.70 -4.94
CA ASN A 186 15.10 12.72 -4.61
C ASN A 186 15.30 13.97 -5.48
N LYS A 187 15.30 13.83 -6.81
CA LYS A 187 15.04 14.94 -7.71
C LYS A 187 13.55 15.20 -7.60
N ARG A 188 13.19 16.08 -6.66
CA ARG A 188 11.90 16.77 -6.64
C ARG A 188 11.68 17.23 -8.08
N SER A 189 10.82 16.53 -8.81
CA SER A 189 10.34 17.01 -10.10
C SER A 189 9.62 18.30 -9.76
N ARG A 190 10.26 19.45 -10.06
CA ARG A 190 9.51 20.69 -10.16
C ARG A 190 8.36 20.37 -11.11
N LYS A 191 7.15 20.78 -10.75
CA LYS A 191 6.03 20.75 -11.69
C LYS A 191 6.45 21.68 -12.83
N LEU A 192 7.07 21.13 -13.86
CA LEU A 192 7.17 21.82 -15.13
C LEU A 192 5.71 21.98 -15.56
N GLY A 193 5.29 23.23 -15.73
CA GLY A 193 3.95 23.54 -16.19
C GLY A 193 3.73 22.99 -17.60
N ARG A 194 2.75 23.54 -18.31
CA ARG A 194 2.67 23.34 -19.76
C ARG A 194 4.04 23.68 -20.37
N PRO A 195 4.57 22.88 -21.31
CA PRO A 195 5.76 23.25 -22.06
C PRO A 195 5.55 24.67 -22.60
N SER A 196 6.51 25.57 -22.37
CA SER A 196 6.52 26.88 -23.01
C SER A 196 6.66 26.66 -24.50
N ASP A 197 5.73 27.23 -25.26
CA ASP A 197 5.82 27.31 -26.71
C ASP A 197 6.75 28.48 -27.03
N THR A 198 7.90 28.18 -27.63
CA THR A 198 8.96 29.17 -27.90
C THR A 198 8.47 30.28 -28.80
N ASP A 199 7.56 29.96 -29.71
CA ASP A 199 7.05 30.90 -30.71
C ASP A 199 6.04 31.85 -30.04
N GLN A 200 5.23 31.32 -29.11
CA GLN A 200 4.35 32.14 -28.27
C GLN A 200 5.12 33.03 -27.30
N GLU A 201 6.24 32.53 -26.77
CA GLU A 201 7.12 33.30 -25.88
C GLU A 201 7.78 34.46 -26.63
N GLU A 202 8.29 34.22 -27.83
CA GLU A 202 8.87 35.28 -28.67
C GLU A 202 7.82 36.31 -29.11
N ALA A 203 6.65 35.86 -29.58
CA ALA A 203 5.55 36.74 -29.96
C ALA A 203 5.09 37.62 -28.79
N PHE A 204 5.08 37.06 -27.57
CA PHE A 204 4.75 37.81 -26.36
C PHE A 204 5.78 38.91 -26.08
N PHE A 205 7.08 38.62 -26.19
CA PHE A 205 8.12 39.64 -25.98
C PHE A 205 8.06 40.75 -27.03
N ARG A 206 7.76 40.42 -28.30
CA ARG A 206 7.53 41.42 -29.36
C ARG A 206 6.32 42.30 -29.04
N MET A 207 5.27 41.73 -28.47
CA MET A 207 4.11 42.50 -28.00
C MET A 207 4.45 43.43 -26.84
N CYS A 208 5.27 42.98 -25.88
CA CYS A 208 5.74 43.84 -24.79
C CYS A 208 6.54 45.05 -25.31
N ALA A 209 7.46 44.83 -26.26
CA ALA A 209 8.21 45.92 -26.89
C ALA A 209 7.28 46.89 -27.62
N PHE A 210 6.30 46.38 -28.35
CA PHE A 210 5.30 47.20 -29.03
C PHE A 210 4.49 48.08 -28.05
N PHE A 211 4.15 47.58 -26.85
CA PHE A 211 3.49 48.40 -25.83
C PHE A 211 4.39 49.48 -25.24
N GLU A 212 5.70 49.21 -25.11
CA GLU A 212 6.67 50.22 -24.65
C GLU A 212 6.86 51.32 -25.70
N ASP A 213 6.80 50.99 -26.98
CA ASP A 213 6.98 51.93 -28.10
C ASP A 213 5.71 52.71 -28.45
N ASN A 214 4.52 52.23 -28.05
CA ASN A 214 3.21 52.81 -28.41
C ASN A 214 2.34 53.03 -27.16
N ASP A 215 2.95 53.54 -26.08
CA ASP A 215 2.29 53.73 -24.78
C ASP A 215 1.22 54.83 -24.75
N GLU A 216 1.16 55.68 -25.79
CA GLU A 216 0.16 56.73 -25.98
C GLU A 216 -1.08 56.27 -26.77
N GLU A 217 -1.08 55.08 -27.38
CA GLU A 217 -2.18 54.60 -28.22
C GLU A 217 -3.19 53.74 -27.45
N GLN A 218 -4.49 53.99 -27.67
CA GLN A 218 -5.55 53.12 -27.17
C GLN A 218 -5.84 52.01 -28.19
N LEU A 219 -5.49 50.77 -27.82
CA LEU A 219 -5.73 49.59 -28.64
C LEU A 219 -6.94 48.81 -28.14
N SER A 220 -7.76 48.31 -29.06
CA SER A 220 -8.82 47.39 -28.69
C SER A 220 -8.26 45.99 -28.44
N ILE A 221 -9.02 45.16 -27.72
CA ILE A 221 -8.66 43.74 -27.50
C ILE A 221 -8.56 42.99 -28.84
N THR A 222 -9.34 43.39 -29.84
CA THR A 222 -9.31 42.80 -31.19
C THR A 222 -7.99 43.12 -31.89
N ASP A 223 -7.54 44.38 -31.82
CA ASP A 223 -6.27 44.81 -32.41
C ASP A 223 -5.10 44.09 -31.76
N LEU A 224 -5.16 43.90 -30.43
CA LEU A 224 -4.17 43.14 -29.68
C LEU A 224 -4.11 41.66 -30.13
N ALA A 225 -5.28 41.03 -30.32
CA ALA A 225 -5.34 39.63 -30.76
C ALA A 225 -4.76 39.47 -32.17
N ASN A 226 -5.11 40.37 -33.09
CA ASN A 226 -4.57 40.38 -34.45
C ASN A 226 -3.05 40.60 -34.44
N LYS A 227 -2.56 41.55 -33.64
CA LYS A 227 -1.12 41.83 -33.52
C LYS A 227 -0.33 40.65 -32.96
N MET A 228 -0.92 39.90 -32.03
CA MET A 228 -0.32 38.70 -31.47
C MET A 228 -0.28 37.56 -32.50
N GLU A 229 -1.32 37.44 -33.33
CA GLU A 229 -1.38 36.48 -34.44
C GLU A 229 -0.34 36.81 -35.54
N GLU A 230 -0.12 38.09 -35.83
CA GLU A 230 0.96 38.53 -36.73
C GLU A 230 2.33 38.04 -36.24
N TYR A 231 2.65 38.24 -34.96
CA TYR A 231 3.95 37.81 -34.40
C TYR A 231 4.12 36.30 -34.29
N LEU A 232 3.05 35.52 -34.36
CA LEU A 232 3.10 34.04 -34.37
C LEU A 232 3.32 33.47 -35.78
N HIS A 233 3.17 34.29 -36.83
CA HIS A 233 3.21 33.85 -38.23
C HIS A 233 4.31 34.51 -39.06
N GLU A 234 5.17 35.33 -38.43
CA GLU A 234 6.39 35.91 -38.99
C GLU A 234 7.65 35.14 -38.58
#